data_AF-A0A539DKS4-F1
#
_entry.id   AF-A0A539DKS4-F1
#
_cell.length_a   1.000
_cell.length_b   1.000
_cell.length_c   1.000
_cell.angle_alpha   90.00
_cell.angle_beta   90.00
_cell.angle_gamma   90.00
#
_symmetry.space_group_name_H-M   'P 1'
#
loop_
_entity.id
_entity.type
_entity.pdbx_description
1 polymer ?
#
loop_
_entity_poly.entity_id
_entity_poly.type
_entity_poly.pdbx_seq_one_letter_code
_entity_poly.pdbx_strand_id
1 'polypeptide(L)'
;MLCIARAYGDEPLRRIAVASGRGLTYVVNPSAYNATKGDDGSGVGFPSEAVFQFDADLFGRLRAAFDAGDRALLLDLWRSAVRLNLRALEVARP
;
A
#
# COMPACT_ATOMS: atom_id res chain seq x y z
N MET A 1 6.07 -6.98 -3.45
CA MET A 1 5.65 -7.30 -2.07
C MET A 1 4.22 -6.81 -1.82
N LEU A 2 3.34 -7.63 -1.24
CA LEU A 2 1.96 -7.20 -0.92
C LEU A 2 1.96 -6.14 0.20
N CYS A 3 1.15 -5.10 0.05
CA CYS A 3 1.07 -3.97 0.99
C CYS A 3 -0.35 -3.39 1.09
N ILE A 4 -0.55 -2.54 2.11
CA ILE A 4 -1.72 -1.67 2.24
C ILE A 4 -1.27 -0.24 1.94
N ALA A 5 -1.92 0.42 0.98
CA ALA A 5 -1.71 1.84 0.72
C ALA A 5 -2.88 2.67 1.26
N ARG A 6 -2.59 3.77 1.94
CA ARG A 6 -3.58 4.75 2.42
C ARG A 6 -3.79 5.80 1.32
N ALA A 7 -4.93 5.74 0.65
CA ALA A 7 -5.27 6.65 -0.42
C ALA A 7 -5.92 7.94 0.10
N TYR A 8 -6.35 8.80 -0.83
CA TYR A 8 -7.11 9.99 -0.51
C TYR A 8 -8.38 9.64 0.29
N GLY A 9 -8.71 10.46 1.28
CA GLY A 9 -9.84 10.20 2.17
C GLY A 9 -9.66 8.99 3.08
N ASP A 10 -8.43 8.53 3.29
CA ASP A 10 -8.05 7.40 4.15
C ASP A 10 -8.53 6.03 3.68
N GLU A 11 -8.82 5.89 2.38
CA GLU A 11 -9.23 4.61 1.81
C GLU A 11 -8.08 3.58 1.88
N PRO A 12 -8.31 2.40 2.46
CA PRO A 12 -7.35 1.31 2.45
C PRO A 12 -7.37 0.57 1.11
N LEU A 13 -6.20 0.52 0.45
CA LEU A 13 -6.03 -0.16 -0.83
C LEU A 13 -5.06 -1.33 -0.70
N ARG A 14 -5.50 -2.54 -1.07
CA ARG A 14 -4.61 -3.70 -1.25
C ARG A 14 -3.79 -3.53 -2.53
N ARG A 15 -2.47 -3.52 -2.42
CA ARG A 15 -1.55 -3.26 -3.54
C ARG A 15 -0.30 -4.13 -3.49
N ILE A 16 0.47 -4.15 -4.57
CA ILE A 16 1.81 -4.75 -4.61
C ILE A 16 2.82 -3.63 -4.77
N ALA A 17 3.71 -3.46 -3.78
CA ALA A 17 4.89 -2.61 -3.89
C ALA A 17 5.93 -3.29 -4.79
N VAL A 18 6.39 -2.56 -5.81
CA VAL A 18 7.31 -3.07 -6.85
C VAL A 18 8.65 -2.34 -6.87
N ALA A 19 8.70 -1.10 -6.40
CA ALA A 19 9.94 -0.32 -6.30
C ALA A 19 9.80 0.76 -5.22
N SER A 20 10.93 1.29 -4.75
CA SER A 20 10.97 2.47 -3.90
C SER A 20 12.12 3.40 -4.29
N GLY A 21 11.94 4.69 -4.07
CA GLY A 21 12.99 5.69 -4.28
C GLY A 21 12.48 7.12 -4.08
N ARG A 22 13.37 8.01 -3.66
CA ARG A 22 13.07 9.45 -3.46
C ARG A 22 11.86 9.70 -2.54
N GLY A 23 11.72 8.90 -1.48
CA GLY A 23 10.59 8.99 -0.54
C GLY A 23 9.28 8.40 -1.06
N LEU A 24 9.26 7.82 -2.27
CA LEU A 24 8.09 7.19 -2.86
C LEU A 24 8.18 5.67 -2.86
N THR A 25 7.03 5.03 -2.72
CA THR A 25 6.82 3.61 -2.99
C THR A 25 5.91 3.47 -4.20
N TYR A 26 6.38 2.77 -5.22
CA TYR A 26 5.61 2.50 -6.43
C TYR A 26 4.80 1.23 -6.22
N VAL A 27 3.48 1.35 -6.39
CA VAL A 27 2.55 0.26 -6.16
C VAL A 27 1.69 -0.02 -7.39
N VAL A 28 1.31 -1.28 -7.56
CA VAL A 28 0.44 -1.74 -8.65
C VAL A 28 -0.80 -2.46 -8.10
N ASN A 29 -1.86 -2.47 -8.89
CA ASN A 29 -3.05 -3.26 -8.58
C ASN A 29 -2.71 -4.76 -8.74
N PRO A 30 -2.98 -5.62 -7.74
CA PRO A 30 -2.72 -7.05 -7.85
C PRO A 30 -3.34 -7.70 -9.08
N SER A 31 -4.54 -7.25 -9.48
CA SER A 31 -5.26 -7.78 -10.65
C SER A 31 -4.55 -7.44 -11.96
N ALA A 32 -3.91 -6.27 -12.04
CA ALA A 32 -3.16 -5.83 -13.22
C ALA A 32 -1.78 -6.49 -13.29
N TYR A 33 -1.11 -6.66 -12.14
CA TYR A 33 0.22 -7.27 -12.05
C TYR A 33 0.27 -8.71 -12.60
N ASN A 34 -0.80 -9.48 -12.40
CA ASN A 34 -0.87 -10.85 -12.92
C ASN A 34 -1.18 -10.91 -14.42
N ALA A 35 -1.77 -9.85 -14.99
CA ALA A 35 -2.14 -9.79 -16.40
C ALA A 35 -0.98 -9.33 -17.29
N THR A 36 -0.11 -8.44 -16.79
CA THR A 36 1.08 -7.97 -17.48
C THR A 36 2.32 -8.62 -16.86
N LYS A 37 2.65 -9.83 -17.30
CA LYS A 37 3.96 -10.43 -16.99
C LYS A 37 5.07 -9.56 -17.61
N GLY A 38 5.56 -8.59 -16.86
CA GLY A 38 6.91 -8.05 -17.02
C GLY A 38 7.07 -6.71 -17.76
N ASP A 39 6.11 -6.25 -18.57
CA ASP A 39 6.28 -5.00 -19.31
C ASP A 39 5.17 -3.98 -18.96
N ASP A 40 5.60 -2.80 -18.50
CA ASP A 40 4.81 -1.57 -18.38
C ASP A 40 3.61 -1.53 -17.41
N GLY A 41 3.72 -2.25 -16.29
CA GLY A 41 2.91 -1.94 -15.11
C GLY A 41 3.31 -0.58 -14.53
N SER A 42 2.77 0.52 -15.06
CA SER A 42 3.00 1.89 -14.57
C SER A 42 2.56 2.01 -13.11
N GLY A 43 3.50 1.72 -12.20
CA GLY A 43 3.28 1.80 -10.77
C GLY A 43 2.89 3.22 -10.39
N VAL A 44 1.84 3.36 -9.60
CA VAL A 44 1.46 4.65 -9.04
C VAL A 44 2.36 4.91 -7.83
N GLY A 45 3.00 6.08 -7.81
CA GLY A 45 3.83 6.50 -6.69
C GLY A 45 2.97 6.96 -5.51
N PHE A 46 3.19 6.36 -4.34
CA PHE A 46 2.66 6.81 -3.05
C PHE A 46 3.80 7.34 -2.19
N PRO A 47 3.57 8.36 -1.35
CA PRO A 47 4.48 8.66 -0.24
C PRO A 47 4.76 7.38 0.55
N SER A 48 6.02 7.09 0.87
CA SER A 48 6.36 5.84 1.58
C SER A 48 5.72 5.79 2.98
N GLU A 49 5.47 6.95 3.57
CA GLU A 49 4.68 7.12 4.79
C GLU A 49 3.15 6.90 4.63
N ALA A 50 2.69 6.56 3.44
CA ALA A 50 1.31 6.16 3.17
C ALA A 50 1.23 4.66 2.79
N VAL A 51 2.35 3.92 2.86
CA VAL A 51 2.40 2.51 2.50
C VAL A 51 2.85 1.65 3.70
N PHE A 52 2.10 0.59 3.96
CA PHE A 52 2.19 -0.24 5.15
C PHE A 52 2.32 -1.71 4.78
N GLN A 53 2.89 -2.50 5.68
CA GLN A 53 2.94 -3.95 5.56
C GLN A 53 1.52 -4.51 5.44
N PHE A 54 1.34 -5.50 4.57
CA PHE A 54 0.06 -6.15 4.45
C PHE A 54 -0.21 -7.06 5.65
N ASP A 55 -1.35 -6.81 6.28
CA ASP A 55 -1.95 -7.61 7.32
C ASP A 55 -3.43 -7.78 6.94
N ALA A 56 -3.88 -9.04 6.80
CA ALA A 56 -5.21 -9.34 6.29
C ALA A 56 -6.32 -8.90 7.26
N ASP A 57 -6.09 -9.06 8.56
CA ASP A 57 -7.06 -8.73 9.61
C ASP A 57 -7.19 -7.21 9.75
N LEU A 58 -6.06 -6.51 9.78
CA LEU A 58 -6.03 -5.05 9.78
C LEU A 58 -6.69 -4.49 8.52
N PHE A 59 -6.40 -5.05 7.34
CA PHE A 59 -7.02 -4.60 6.09
C PHE A 59 -8.55 -4.78 6.12
N GLY A 60 -9.04 -5.93 6.59
CA GLY A 60 -10.48 -6.18 6.75
C GLY A 60 -11.14 -5.16 7.68
N ARG A 61 -10.52 -4.86 8.82
CA ARG A 61 -11.02 -3.85 9.77
C ARG A 61 -10.99 -2.44 9.21
N LEU A 62 -9.90 -2.06 8.54
CA LEU A 62 -9.79 -0.76 7.86
C LEU A 62 -10.89 -0.60 6.81
N ARG A 63 -11.13 -1.65 6.01
CA ARG A 63 -12.15 -1.61 4.97
C ARG A 63 -13.56 -1.46 5.54
N ALA A 64 -13.88 -2.24 6.57
CA ALA A 64 -15.16 -2.12 7.27
C ALA A 64 -15.37 -0.73 7.88
N ALA A 65 -14.35 -0.16 8.54
CA ALA A 65 -14.43 1.18 9.12
C ALA A 65 -14.61 2.27 8.05
N PHE A 66 -13.92 2.15 6.92
CA PHE A 66 -14.06 3.07 5.78
C PHE A 66 -15.47 3.00 5.16
N ASP A 67 -15.95 1.79 4.87
CA ASP A 67 -17.27 1.57 4.24
C ASP A 67 -18.42 2.03 5.18
N ALA A 68 -18.23 1.91 6.50
CA ALA A 68 -19.16 2.42 7.50
C ALA A 68 -19.06 3.95 7.75
N GLY A 69 -18.02 4.61 7.23
CA GLY A 69 -17.75 6.03 7.47
C GLY A 69 -17.25 6.35 8.89
N ASP A 70 -16.82 5.35 9.67
CA ASP A 70 -16.31 5.54 11.03
C ASP A 70 -14.88 6.10 11.01
N ARG A 71 -14.79 7.44 10.95
CA ARG A 71 -13.52 8.16 10.88
C ARG A 71 -12.65 7.99 12.11
N ALA A 72 -13.24 7.83 13.29
CA ALA A 72 -12.49 7.70 14.54
C ALA A 72 -11.78 6.34 14.60
N LEU A 73 -12.52 5.26 14.32
CA LEU A 73 -11.96 3.92 14.24
C LEU A 73 -10.93 3.81 13.12
N LEU A 74 -11.22 4.39 11.95
CA LEU A 74 -10.29 4.38 10.81
C LEU A 74 -8.95 5.02 11.17
N LEU A 75 -8.96 6.16 11.87
CA LEU A 75 -7.75 6.83 12.33
C LEU A 75 -6.95 5.97 13.32
N ASP A 76 -7.63 5.33 14.27
CA ASP A 76 -7.00 4.46 15.28
C ASP A 76 -6.33 3.24 14.62
N LEU A 77 -7.03 2.58 13.71
CA LEU A 77 -6.50 1.45 12.94
C LEU A 77 -5.25 1.85 12.14
N TRP A 78 -5.27 3.01 11.47
CA TRP A 78 -4.09 3.51 10.74
C TRP A 78 -2.87 3.76 11.64
N ARG A 79 -3.06 4.11 12.91
CA ARG A 79 -1.95 4.27 13.86
C ARG A 79 -1.31 2.94 14.25
N SER A 80 -2.08 1.85 14.22
CA SER A 80 -1.57 0.49 14.47
C SER A 80 -0.87 -0.14 13.26
N ALA A 81 -0.96 0.47 12.08
CA ALA A 81 -0.40 -0.08 10.86
C ALA A 81 1.14 -0.06 10.87
N VAL A 82 1.75 -1.19 10.54
CA VAL A 82 3.21 -1.33 10.50
C VAL A 82 3.76 -0.78 9.20
N ARG A 83 4.80 0.04 9.28
CA ARG A 83 5.49 0.58 8.10
C ARG A 83 6.01 -0.53 7.20
N LEU A 84 5.85 -0.36 5.89
CA LEU A 84 6.41 -1.31 4.93
C LEU A 84 7.94 -1.27 5.00
N ASN A 85 8.59 -2.41 5.24
CA ASN A 85 10.04 -2.49 5.19
C ASN A 85 10.50 -2.62 3.73
N LEU A 86 11.00 -1.52 3.17
CA LEU A 86 11.37 -1.40 1.77
C LEU A 86 12.81 -1.83 1.46
N ARG A 87 13.60 -2.29 2.44
CA ARG A 87 15.01 -2.67 2.22
C ARG A 87 15.20 -3.75 1.14
N ALA A 88 14.19 -4.59 0.92
CA ALA A 88 14.20 -5.59 -0.15
C ALA A 88 13.78 -5.05 -1.52
N LEU A 89 13.27 -3.81 -1.59
CA LEU A 89 12.79 -3.12 -2.80
C LEU A 89 13.66 -1.91 -3.17
N GLU A 90 14.70 -1.61 -2.38
CA GLU A 90 15.76 -0.68 -2.75
C GLU A 90 16.52 -1.28 -3.95
N VAL A 91 16.04 -0.95 -5.15
CA VAL A 91 16.75 -1.27 -6.38
C VAL A 91 18.12 -0.61 -6.27
N ALA A 92 19.16 -1.45 -6.18
CA ALA A 92 20.53 -1.06 -6.43
C ALA A 92 20.56 -0.32 -7.77
N ARG A 93 20.64 1.01 -7.73
CA ARG A 93 21.00 1.77 -8.92
C ARG A 93 22.53 1.72 -9.03
N PRO A 94 23.07 1.47 -10.22
CA PRO A 94 24.51 1.52 -10.48
C PRO A 94 25.11 2.90 -10.19
#